data_AF-A0A4R2IYZ0-F1
#
_entry.id   AF-A0A4R2IYZ0-F1
#
_cell.length_a   1.000
_cell.length_b   1.000
_cell.length_c   1.000
_cell.angle_alpha   90.00
_cell.angle_beta   90.00
_cell.angle_gamma   90.00
#
_symmetry.space_group_name_H-M   'P 1'
#
loop_
_entity.id
_entity.type
_entity.pdbx_description
1 polymer ?
#
loop_
_entity_poly.entity_id
_entity_poly.type
_entity_poly.pdbx_seq_one_letter_code
_entity_poly.pdbx_strand_id
1 'polypeptide(L)'
;MPPAWDDLRDDTPRDDWNLQVPQFGEQVREWSDILDGVYWRSSEDGRGDPGGYDTSDMQRLRGLIMVQAAETEAVLGRILCKLDTQASPGKMMAGVLLKKIWEKLSDPNKITWQSHVCQIRKAQKRRNHVVHNRVDTGYGWVEYATGDGGEWIPFITTMGDELCDGRELSHDLALQQSSTVLAIEILHGLSCSNHDRADRCPDWWE
;
A
#
# COMPACT_ATOMS: atom_id res chain seq x y z
N MET A 1 2.99 30.52 -1.22
CA MET A 1 4.00 29.79 -0.43
C MET A 1 3.99 28.34 -0.89
N PRO A 2 5.14 27.67 -1.04
CA PRO A 2 5.17 26.24 -1.29
C PRO A 2 4.57 25.50 -0.08
N PRO A 3 3.82 24.40 -0.30
CA PRO A 3 3.27 23.60 0.80
C PRO A 3 4.40 22.95 1.62
N ALA A 4 4.26 22.96 2.94
CA ALA A 4 5.12 22.21 3.84
C ALA A 4 4.80 20.71 3.77
N TRP A 5 5.72 19.85 4.22
CA TRP A 5 5.49 18.41 4.27
C TRP A 5 4.27 18.02 5.15
N ASP A 6 4.01 18.81 6.19
CA ASP A 6 2.85 18.60 7.07
C ASP A 6 1.52 19.03 6.42
N ASP A 7 1.54 19.92 5.43
CA ASP A 7 0.36 20.34 4.66
C ASP A 7 -0.12 19.25 3.69
N LEU A 8 0.67 18.18 3.52
CA LEU A 8 0.31 17.00 2.71
C LEU A 8 -0.36 15.90 3.55
N ARG A 9 -0.73 16.20 4.80
CA ARG A 9 -1.53 15.28 5.62
C ARG A 9 -2.93 15.20 5.03
N ASP A 10 -3.40 13.97 4.86
CA ASP A 10 -4.79 13.68 4.52
C ASP A 10 -5.62 13.98 5.78
N ASP A 11 -6.41 15.07 5.76
CA ASP A 11 -7.27 15.51 6.86
C ASP A 11 -8.56 14.67 7.02
N THR A 12 -8.63 13.52 6.33
CA THR A 12 -9.67 12.53 6.64
C THR A 12 -9.43 11.99 8.06
N PRO A 13 -10.42 12.07 8.97
CA PRO A 13 -10.24 11.63 10.34
C PRO A 13 -10.02 10.12 10.34
N ARG A 14 -8.85 9.68 10.78
CA ARG A 14 -8.57 8.32 11.26
C ARG A 14 -7.32 8.35 12.15
N ASP A 15 -7.49 7.75 13.32
CA ASP A 15 -6.79 7.96 14.58
C ASP A 15 -5.25 8.06 14.57
N ASP A 16 -4.77 8.80 15.56
CA ASP A 16 -3.37 9.13 15.85
C ASP A 16 -2.65 7.93 16.50
N TRP A 17 -2.12 7.01 15.68
CA TRP A 17 -1.44 5.81 16.17
C TRP A 17 0.09 6.03 16.32
N ASN A 18 0.50 6.42 17.53
CA ASN A 18 1.88 6.24 18.02
C ASN A 18 2.08 4.77 18.41
N LEU A 19 2.35 3.91 17.44
CA LEU A 19 2.79 2.53 17.68
C LEU A 19 4.15 2.31 17.00
N GLN A 20 5.08 1.69 17.72
CA GLN A 20 6.33 1.20 17.13
C GLN A 20 5.98 0.32 15.93
N VAL A 21 6.36 0.79 14.74
CA VAL A 21 6.06 0.12 13.46
C VAL A 21 6.83 -1.20 13.42
N PRO A 22 6.16 -2.37 13.36
CA PRO A 22 6.83 -3.66 13.23
C PRO A 22 7.65 -3.72 11.94
N GLN A 23 8.77 -4.45 11.95
CA GLN A 23 9.59 -4.59 10.76
C GLN A 23 8.88 -5.44 9.69
N PHE A 24 9.36 -5.32 8.46
CA PHE A 24 8.83 -6.06 7.31
C PHE A 24 8.83 -7.57 7.57
N GLY A 25 7.68 -8.23 7.43
CA GLY A 25 7.54 -9.68 7.59
C GLY A 25 7.49 -10.19 9.03
N GLU A 26 7.60 -9.32 10.03
CA GLU A 26 7.72 -9.72 11.45
C GLU A 26 6.43 -10.33 12.03
N GLN A 27 5.30 -10.24 11.30
CA GLN A 27 3.99 -10.74 11.73
C GLN A 27 3.27 -11.61 10.67
N VAL A 28 3.96 -12.07 9.63
CA VAL A 28 3.32 -12.88 8.57
C VAL A 28 3.23 -14.35 8.99
N ARG A 29 2.01 -14.92 9.03
CA ARG A 29 1.76 -16.36 8.97
C ARG A 29 0.71 -16.66 7.89
N GLU A 30 0.92 -17.75 7.19
CA GLU A 30 0.00 -18.33 6.21
C GLU A 30 -0.12 -19.83 6.51
N TRP A 31 -0.80 -20.57 5.65
CA TRP A 31 -2.12 -21.08 5.94
C TRP A 31 -1.91 -22.52 6.41
N SER A 32 -2.88 -23.16 7.07
CA SER A 32 -2.68 -24.47 7.71
C SER A 32 -1.72 -24.54 8.92
N ASP A 33 -1.05 -23.45 9.28
CA ASP A 33 -0.38 -23.26 10.57
C ASP A 33 -1.13 -22.18 11.34
N ILE A 34 -2.35 -22.45 11.79
CA ILE A 34 -2.51 -23.32 12.95
C ILE A 34 -3.60 -24.37 12.66
N LEU A 35 -3.69 -25.03 11.49
CA LEU A 35 -4.72 -26.05 11.27
C LEU A 35 -4.66 -27.14 12.35
N ASP A 36 -3.45 -27.43 12.82
CA ASP A 36 -3.15 -28.56 13.70
C ASP A 36 -2.44 -28.17 15.00
N GLY A 37 -2.22 -26.87 15.26
CA GLY A 37 -1.62 -26.46 16.53
C GLY A 37 -2.52 -26.73 17.74
N VAL A 38 -3.84 -26.88 17.49
CA VAL A 38 -4.86 -27.23 18.48
C VAL A 38 -5.69 -28.36 17.89
N TYR A 39 -5.42 -29.58 18.33
CA TYR A 39 -6.28 -30.72 18.08
C TYR A 39 -7.75 -30.42 18.41
N TRP A 40 -8.62 -30.61 17.41
CA TRP A 40 -9.87 -31.38 17.44
C TRP A 40 -11.02 -30.98 18.39
N ARG A 41 -12.20 -30.71 17.80
CA ARG A 41 -13.42 -31.49 18.07
C ARG A 41 -14.43 -31.36 16.92
N SER A 42 -14.85 -32.51 16.40
CA SER A 42 -16.02 -32.64 15.52
C SER A 42 -17.25 -32.06 16.21
N SER A 43 -17.86 -31.03 15.64
CA SER A 43 -19.25 -30.70 15.93
C SER A 43 -20.13 -31.26 14.81
N GLU A 44 -20.84 -32.33 15.11
CA GLU A 44 -21.86 -32.98 14.29
C GLU A 44 -23.15 -32.13 14.13
N ASP A 45 -23.05 -30.80 14.13
CA ASP A 45 -24.21 -29.95 13.94
C ASP A 45 -24.25 -29.48 12.50
N GLY A 46 -25.04 -30.20 11.69
CA GLY A 46 -25.33 -29.93 10.28
C GLY A 46 -26.10 -28.63 10.01
N ARG A 47 -25.59 -27.50 10.48
CA ARG A 47 -25.88 -26.16 9.97
C ARG A 47 -24.58 -25.61 9.38
N GLY A 48 -24.43 -25.75 8.06
CA GLY A 48 -23.32 -25.30 7.22
C GLY A 48 -22.27 -24.46 7.95
N ASP A 49 -21.29 -25.14 8.53
CA ASP A 49 -20.12 -24.53 9.14
C ASP A 49 -19.36 -23.76 8.03
N PRO A 50 -19.12 -22.45 8.16
CA PRO A 50 -18.42 -21.66 7.14
C PRO A 50 -16.92 -22.00 7.03
N GLY A 51 -16.43 -22.98 7.79
CA GLY A 51 -15.09 -23.53 7.66
C GLY A 51 -14.83 -24.12 6.27
N GLY A 52 -14.12 -23.36 5.43
CA GLY A 52 -13.69 -23.85 4.10
C GLY A 52 -13.66 -22.82 2.98
N TYR A 53 -13.98 -21.55 3.23
CA TYR A 53 -13.84 -20.52 2.20
C TYR A 53 -12.38 -20.26 1.84
N ASP A 54 -12.10 -20.27 0.55
CA ASP A 54 -10.78 -20.04 -0.02
C ASP A 54 -10.34 -18.57 0.17
N THR A 55 -9.38 -18.34 1.07
CA THR A 55 -8.77 -17.02 1.29
C THR A 55 -7.58 -16.77 0.36
N SER A 56 -7.28 -17.69 -0.57
CA SER A 56 -6.14 -17.61 -1.49
C SER A 56 -6.16 -16.30 -2.30
N ASP A 57 -7.34 -15.87 -2.76
CA ASP A 57 -7.48 -14.63 -3.53
C ASP A 57 -7.13 -13.39 -2.71
N MET A 58 -7.52 -13.34 -1.43
CA MET A 58 -7.19 -12.21 -0.56
C MET A 58 -5.69 -12.18 -0.22
N GLN A 59 -5.08 -13.33 0.07
CA GLN A 59 -3.63 -13.41 0.28
C GLN A 59 -2.85 -13.07 -1.00
N ARG A 60 -3.34 -13.52 -2.16
CA ARG A 60 -2.81 -13.15 -3.47
C ARG A 60 -2.86 -11.63 -3.68
N LEU A 61 -3.99 -10.98 -3.39
CA LEU A 61 -4.12 -9.52 -3.50
C LEU A 61 -3.15 -8.80 -2.57
N ARG A 62 -2.99 -9.26 -1.32
CA ARG A 62 -1.97 -8.71 -0.39
C ARG A 62 -0.56 -8.83 -0.96
N GLY A 63 -0.21 -9.99 -1.51
CA GLY A 63 1.07 -10.20 -2.19
C GLY A 63 1.27 -9.26 -3.38
N LEU A 64 0.25 -9.06 -4.21
CA LEU A 64 0.30 -8.12 -5.34
C LEU A 64 0.47 -6.67 -4.89
N ILE A 65 -0.23 -6.25 -3.82
CA ILE A 65 -0.07 -4.93 -3.21
C ILE A 65 1.38 -4.71 -2.75
N MET A 66 2.00 -5.74 -2.15
CA MET A 66 3.40 -5.67 -1.72
C MET A 66 4.36 -5.50 -2.90
N VAL A 67 4.21 -6.32 -3.94
CA VAL A 67 5.06 -6.25 -5.15
C VAL A 67 4.92 -4.88 -5.81
N GLN A 68 3.68 -4.40 -6.00
CA GLN A 68 3.45 -3.10 -6.62
C GLN A 68 4.02 -1.95 -5.78
N ALA A 69 3.95 -2.04 -4.45
CA ALA A 69 4.55 -1.03 -3.59
C ALA A 69 6.08 -1.02 -3.67
N ALA A 70 6.72 -2.18 -3.85
CA ALA A 70 8.16 -2.27 -4.07
C ALA A 70 8.58 -1.64 -5.40
N GLU A 71 7.77 -1.77 -6.46
CA GLU A 71 7.99 -1.06 -7.72
C GLU A 71 7.92 0.46 -7.54
N THR A 72 6.92 0.96 -6.80
CA THR A 72 6.85 2.38 -6.44
C THR A 72 8.10 2.83 -5.66
N GLU A 73 8.58 2.03 -4.70
CA GLU A 73 9.82 2.32 -3.97
C GLU A 73 11.05 2.40 -4.88
N ALA A 74 11.18 1.49 -5.85
CA ALA A 74 12.26 1.51 -6.83
C ALA A 74 12.23 2.81 -7.65
N VAL A 75 11.06 3.24 -8.12
CA VAL A 75 10.91 4.49 -8.87
C VAL A 75 11.22 5.70 -7.99
N LEU A 76 10.74 5.73 -6.74
CA LEU A 76 11.09 6.79 -5.77
C LEU A 76 12.60 6.83 -5.51
N GLY A 77 13.25 5.68 -5.39
CA GLY A 77 14.71 5.58 -5.28
C GLY A 77 15.42 6.25 -6.47
N ARG A 78 14.95 6.00 -7.69
CA ARG A 78 15.47 6.65 -8.92
C ARG A 78 15.26 8.16 -8.91
N ILE A 79 14.09 8.64 -8.50
CA ILE A 79 13.80 10.08 -8.37
C ILE A 79 14.77 10.71 -7.36
N LEU A 80 14.98 10.06 -6.22
CA LEU A 80 15.90 10.56 -5.19
C LEU A 80 17.33 10.66 -5.71
N CYS A 81 17.84 9.63 -6.40
CA CYS A 81 19.17 9.68 -7.03
C CYS A 81 19.29 10.79 -8.08
N LYS A 82 18.20 11.12 -8.77
CA LYS A 82 18.18 12.22 -9.75
C LYS A 82 18.25 13.59 -9.07
N LEU A 83 17.59 13.75 -7.92
CA LEU A 83 17.61 14.99 -7.13
C LEU A 83 18.88 15.11 -6.28
N ASP A 84 19.52 14.00 -5.94
CA ASP A 84 20.74 13.91 -5.14
C ASP A 84 21.57 12.70 -5.55
N THR A 85 22.62 12.95 -6.34
CA THR A 85 23.51 11.92 -6.87
C THR A 85 24.32 11.20 -5.80
N GLN A 86 24.38 11.72 -4.57
CA GLN A 86 25.05 11.09 -3.43
C GLN A 86 24.08 10.26 -2.57
N ALA A 87 22.79 10.23 -2.92
CA ALA A 87 21.80 9.46 -2.17
C ALA A 87 22.02 7.94 -2.32
N SER A 88 21.81 7.22 -1.22
CA SER A 88 21.88 5.75 -1.17
C SER A 88 20.51 5.17 -0.79
N PRO A 89 19.59 4.99 -1.77
CA PRO A 89 18.19 4.64 -1.49
C PRO A 89 18.00 3.20 -1.00
N GLY A 90 18.97 2.30 -1.18
CA GLY A 90 18.80 0.84 -1.04
C GLY A 90 18.35 0.30 0.32
N LYS A 91 18.28 1.13 1.38
CA LYS A 91 17.73 0.74 2.70
C LYS A 91 16.53 1.59 3.14
N MET A 92 16.06 2.50 2.29
CA MET A 92 15.00 3.45 2.64
C MET A 92 13.64 2.89 2.22
N MET A 93 12.70 2.91 3.14
CA MET A 93 11.29 2.61 2.85
C MET A 93 10.62 3.77 2.10
N ALA A 94 9.52 3.48 1.41
CA ALA A 94 8.76 4.41 0.57
C ALA A 94 8.49 5.77 1.23
N GLY A 95 8.09 5.78 2.50
CA GLY A 95 7.79 7.02 3.24
C GLY A 95 9.03 7.90 3.46
N VAL A 96 10.18 7.28 3.73
CA VAL A 96 11.46 8.00 3.88
C VAL A 96 11.94 8.53 2.53
N LEU A 97 11.83 7.72 1.47
CA LEU A 97 12.15 8.15 0.11
C LEU A 97 11.32 9.35 -0.30
N LEU A 98 9.98 9.27 -0.13
CA LEU A 98 9.05 10.32 -0.53
C LEU A 98 9.30 11.63 0.24
N LYS A 99 9.59 11.54 1.54
CA LYS A 99 9.95 12.72 2.35
C LYS A 99 11.23 13.39 1.83
N LYS A 100 12.28 12.61 1.58
CA LYS A 100 13.55 13.16 1.06
C LYS A 100 13.41 13.77 -0.33
N ILE A 101 12.61 13.15 -1.20
CA ILE A 101 12.27 13.70 -2.51
C ILE A 101 11.59 15.05 -2.31
N TRP A 102 10.55 15.13 -1.48
CA TRP A 102 9.83 16.37 -1.21
C TRP A 102 10.74 17.49 -0.71
N GLU A 103 11.64 17.19 0.23
CA GLU A 103 12.60 18.15 0.78
C GLU A 103 13.56 18.70 -0.29
N LYS A 104 13.89 17.89 -1.30
CA LYS A 104 14.82 18.25 -2.39
C LYS A 104 14.15 18.86 -3.62
N LEU A 105 12.84 18.74 -3.76
CA LEU A 105 12.11 19.41 -4.85
C LEU A 105 12.21 20.93 -4.69
N SER A 106 12.43 21.62 -5.81
CA SER A 106 12.29 23.08 -5.88
C SER A 106 10.83 23.50 -5.64
N ASP A 107 10.61 24.73 -5.21
CA ASP A 107 9.25 25.23 -4.91
C ASP A 107 8.27 25.14 -6.09
N PRO A 108 8.66 25.45 -7.35
CA PRO A 108 7.79 25.22 -8.50
C PRO A 108 7.41 23.73 -8.64
N ASN A 109 8.38 22.83 -8.49
CA ASN A 109 8.13 21.39 -8.59
C ASN A 109 7.26 20.86 -7.44
N LYS A 110 7.38 21.41 -6.22
CA LYS A 110 6.49 21.08 -5.10
C LYS A 110 5.04 21.43 -5.42
N ILE A 111 4.81 22.59 -6.06
CA ILE A 111 3.46 23.00 -6.48
C ILE A 111 2.96 22.08 -7.60
N THR A 112 3.78 21.83 -8.62
CA THR A 112 3.40 20.98 -9.77
C THR A 112 3.05 19.56 -9.34
N TRP A 113 3.86 18.95 -8.47
CA TRP A 113 3.74 17.53 -8.11
C TRP A 113 3.01 17.27 -6.79
N GLN A 114 2.41 18.30 -6.17
CA GLN A 114 1.75 18.17 -4.87
C GLN A 114 0.71 17.04 -4.86
N SER A 115 -0.19 17.03 -5.85
CA SER A 115 -1.25 16.02 -5.96
C SER A 115 -0.69 14.60 -6.06
N HIS A 116 0.34 14.41 -6.89
CA HIS A 116 1.01 13.12 -7.07
C HIS A 116 1.64 12.63 -5.77
N VAL A 117 2.35 13.51 -5.07
CA VAL A 117 2.99 13.18 -3.78
C VAL A 117 1.94 12.81 -2.73
N CYS A 118 0.79 13.52 -2.68
CA CYS A 118 -0.31 13.18 -1.78
C CYS A 118 -0.87 11.78 -2.08
N GLN A 119 -1.13 11.45 -3.35
CA GLN A 119 -1.66 10.13 -3.74
C GLN A 119 -0.67 9.00 -3.45
N ILE A 120 0.62 9.22 -3.72
CA ILE A 120 1.67 8.23 -3.38
C ILE A 120 1.73 8.03 -1.86
N ARG A 121 1.65 9.10 -1.06
CA ARG A 121 1.60 8.99 0.40
C ARG A 121 0.38 8.21 0.88
N LYS A 122 -0.79 8.42 0.26
CA LYS A 122 -2.01 7.67 0.57
C LYS A 122 -1.83 6.18 0.25
N ALA A 123 -1.27 5.85 -0.90
CA ALA A 123 -0.94 4.48 -1.27
C ALA A 123 0.01 3.82 -0.26
N GLN A 124 1.05 4.53 0.19
CA GLN A 124 1.98 4.01 1.21
C GLN A 124 1.29 3.72 2.54
N LYS A 125 0.38 4.60 3.00
CA LYS A 125 -0.41 4.37 4.22
C LYS A 125 -1.27 3.10 4.08
N ARG A 126 -1.97 2.94 2.96
CA ARG A 126 -2.82 1.77 2.70
C ARG A 126 -2.00 0.49 2.60
N ARG A 127 -0.83 0.52 1.93
CA ARG A 127 0.08 -0.63 1.95
C ARG A 127 0.52 -0.99 3.37
N ASN A 128 0.89 -0.01 4.18
CA ASN A 128 1.32 -0.29 5.55
C ASN A 128 0.20 -0.95 6.37
N HIS A 129 -1.03 -0.47 6.21
CA HIS A 129 -2.21 -1.08 6.79
C HIS A 129 -2.38 -2.54 6.32
N VAL A 130 -2.26 -2.80 5.02
CA VAL A 130 -2.43 -4.14 4.43
C VAL A 130 -1.34 -5.14 4.87
N VAL A 131 -0.12 -4.66 5.04
CA VAL A 131 1.07 -5.49 5.28
C VAL A 131 1.36 -5.71 6.75
N HIS A 132 1.20 -4.68 7.58
CA HIS A 132 1.65 -4.72 8.98
C HIS A 132 0.55 -5.09 9.96
N ASN A 133 -0.72 -5.05 9.55
CA ASN A 133 -1.78 -5.50 10.43
C ASN A 133 -1.90 -7.02 10.37
N ARG A 134 -2.22 -7.59 11.53
CA ARG A 134 -2.56 -9.00 11.67
C ARG A 134 -3.73 -9.34 10.76
N VAL A 135 -3.74 -10.56 10.25
CA VAL A 135 -4.83 -11.11 9.45
C VAL A 135 -5.47 -12.19 10.31
N ASP A 136 -6.66 -11.94 10.82
CA ASP A 136 -7.56 -13.02 11.23
C ASP A 136 -8.57 -13.22 10.08
N THR A 137 -9.17 -14.40 9.98
CA THR A 137 -10.16 -14.70 8.94
C THR A 137 -11.50 -14.95 9.60
N GLY A 138 -12.56 -14.37 9.03
CA GLY A 138 -13.89 -14.39 9.61
C GLY A 138 -14.98 -14.19 8.57
N TYR A 139 -16.23 -14.18 9.03
CA TYR A 139 -17.41 -14.11 8.17
C TYR A 139 -18.38 -13.07 8.70
N GLY A 140 -18.95 -12.29 7.77
CA GLY A 140 -19.98 -11.31 8.08
C GLY A 140 -21.15 -11.48 7.12
N TRP A 141 -22.35 -11.31 7.64
CA TRP A 141 -23.56 -11.26 6.83
C TRP A 141 -23.68 -9.87 6.20
N VAL A 142 -23.76 -9.80 4.89
CA VAL A 142 -24.01 -8.56 4.15
C VAL A 142 -25.40 -8.63 3.54
N GLU A 143 -26.27 -7.73 3.96
CA GLU A 143 -27.61 -7.61 3.39
C GLU A 143 -27.54 -7.00 1.99
N TYR A 144 -28.29 -7.58 1.05
CA TYR A 144 -28.43 -6.99 -0.27
C TYR A 144 -29.20 -5.68 -0.17
N ALA A 145 -28.79 -4.68 -0.97
CA ALA A 145 -29.48 -3.39 -1.03
C ALA A 145 -30.96 -3.50 -1.45
N THR A 146 -31.35 -4.63 -2.06
CA THR A 146 -32.74 -4.90 -2.46
C THR A 146 -33.62 -5.36 -1.29
N GLY A 147 -33.04 -5.74 -0.15
CA GLY A 147 -33.78 -6.21 1.03
C GLY A 147 -34.24 -7.66 0.94
N ASP A 148 -33.90 -8.38 -0.13
CA ASP A 148 -34.40 -9.73 -0.43
C ASP A 148 -33.58 -10.85 0.26
N GLY A 149 -32.71 -10.47 1.21
CA GLY A 149 -31.79 -11.37 1.89
C GLY A 149 -30.38 -10.79 1.97
N GLY A 150 -29.39 -11.67 2.07
CA GLY A 150 -27.98 -11.32 2.12
C GLY A 150 -27.11 -12.52 1.78
N GLU A 151 -25.80 -12.30 1.80
CA GLU A 151 -24.80 -13.35 1.66
C GLU A 151 -23.76 -13.28 2.77
N TRP A 152 -23.22 -14.44 3.13
CA TRP A 152 -22.03 -14.52 3.96
C TRP A 152 -20.82 -14.17 3.09
N ILE A 153 -20.16 -13.05 3.40
CA ILE A 153 -18.93 -12.65 2.73
C ILE A 153 -17.75 -13.04 3.62
N PRO A 154 -16.72 -13.72 3.06
CA PRO A 154 -15.47 -13.92 3.77
C PRO A 154 -14.76 -12.57 3.93
N PHE A 155 -14.40 -12.23 5.17
CA PHE A 155 -13.57 -11.08 5.49
C PHE A 155 -12.23 -11.55 6.03
N ILE A 156 -11.16 -10.82 5.74
CA ILE A 156 -9.99 -10.83 6.61
C ILE A 156 -10.36 -9.95 7.80
N THR A 157 -10.82 -10.57 8.87
CA THR A 157 -11.10 -9.90 10.13
C THR A 157 -9.81 -9.34 10.74
N THR A 158 -9.85 -8.04 11.00
CA THR A 158 -8.94 -7.25 11.83
C THR A 158 -7.56 -6.96 11.25
N MET A 159 -7.54 -6.32 10.07
CA MET A 159 -6.42 -5.44 9.78
C MET A 159 -6.46 -4.21 10.71
N GLY A 160 -6.18 -4.39 12.01
CA GLY A 160 -6.29 -3.37 13.04
C GLY A 160 -7.75 -2.95 13.28
N ASP A 161 -8.58 -3.88 13.76
CA ASP A 161 -10.01 -3.71 14.10
C ASP A 161 -10.98 -3.35 12.94
N GLU A 162 -10.48 -3.16 11.71
CA GLU A 162 -11.30 -2.93 10.52
C GLU A 162 -11.61 -4.24 9.78
N LEU A 163 -12.84 -4.36 9.26
CA LEU A 163 -13.24 -5.42 8.33
C LEU A 163 -12.70 -5.08 6.95
N CYS A 164 -11.88 -5.96 6.37
CA CYS A 164 -11.39 -5.80 5.02
C CYS A 164 -11.73 -7.00 4.15
N ASP A 165 -12.38 -6.75 3.02
CA ASP A 165 -12.76 -7.75 2.04
C ASP A 165 -11.89 -7.70 0.77
N GLY A 166 -12.14 -8.63 -0.16
CA GLY A 166 -11.45 -8.67 -1.45
C GLY A 166 -11.68 -7.43 -2.32
N ARG A 167 -12.79 -6.70 -2.15
CA ARG A 167 -13.07 -5.47 -2.90
C ARG A 167 -12.18 -4.34 -2.42
N GLU A 168 -12.03 -4.18 -1.10
CA GLU A 168 -11.13 -3.21 -0.51
C GLU A 168 -9.66 -3.48 -0.90
N LEU A 169 -9.21 -4.74 -0.82
CA LEU A 169 -7.87 -5.12 -1.29
C LEU A 169 -7.68 -4.86 -2.78
N SER A 170 -8.70 -5.06 -3.61
CA SER A 170 -8.64 -4.73 -5.04
C SER A 170 -8.50 -3.22 -5.27
N HIS A 171 -9.22 -2.40 -4.49
CA HIS A 171 -9.08 -0.94 -4.51
C HIS A 171 -7.67 -0.51 -4.05
N ASP A 172 -7.12 -1.15 -3.02
CA ASP A 172 -5.76 -0.86 -2.55
C ASP A 172 -4.70 -1.24 -3.57
N LEU A 173 -4.88 -2.33 -4.31
CA LEU A 173 -4.01 -2.71 -5.44
C LEU A 173 -4.06 -1.66 -6.56
N ALA A 174 -5.27 -1.22 -6.96
CA ALA A 174 -5.42 -0.18 -7.97
C ALA A 174 -4.78 1.14 -7.54
N LEU A 175 -4.85 1.47 -6.24
CA LEU A 175 -4.18 2.62 -5.66
C LEU A 175 -2.65 2.48 -5.71
N GLN A 176 -2.09 1.28 -5.44
CA GLN A 176 -0.65 1.04 -5.62
C GLN A 176 -0.23 1.23 -7.08
N GLN A 177 -0.96 0.66 -8.03
CA GLN A 177 -0.66 0.77 -9.46
C GLN A 177 -0.67 2.24 -9.92
N SER A 178 -1.70 2.98 -9.51
CA SER A 178 -1.80 4.42 -9.77
C SER A 178 -0.61 5.18 -9.16
N SER A 179 -0.20 4.83 -7.93
CA SER A 179 0.95 5.47 -7.28
C SER A 179 2.25 5.26 -8.05
N THR A 180 2.46 4.08 -8.65
CA THR A 180 3.63 3.80 -9.47
C THR A 180 3.62 4.66 -10.74
N VAL A 181 2.48 4.78 -11.41
CA VAL A 181 2.33 5.65 -12.59
C VAL A 181 2.66 7.10 -12.23
N LEU A 182 2.10 7.61 -11.13
CA LEU A 182 2.36 8.98 -10.66
C LEU A 182 3.84 9.19 -10.32
N ALA A 183 4.51 8.19 -9.72
CA ALA A 183 5.94 8.26 -9.47
C ALA A 183 6.75 8.31 -10.79
N ILE A 184 6.37 7.52 -11.80
CA ILE A 184 6.98 7.54 -13.13
C ILE A 184 6.79 8.91 -13.79
N GLU A 185 5.60 9.50 -13.68
CA GLU A 185 5.31 10.84 -14.21
C GLU A 185 6.20 11.92 -13.57
N ILE A 186 6.39 11.87 -12.24
CA ILE A 186 7.35 12.76 -11.56
C ILE A 186 8.76 12.55 -12.11
N LEU A 187 9.22 11.30 -12.21
CA LEU A 187 10.55 10.97 -12.71
C LEU A 187 10.78 11.47 -14.15
N HIS A 188 9.78 11.28 -15.02
CA HIS A 188 9.81 11.74 -16.39
C HIS A 188 9.79 13.28 -16.45
N GLY A 189 8.89 13.93 -15.71
CA GLY A 189 8.79 15.39 -15.64
C GLY A 189 10.10 16.04 -15.21
N LEU A 190 10.72 15.53 -14.14
CA LEU A 190 12.03 16.00 -13.68
C LEU A 190 13.14 15.74 -14.71
N SER A 191 13.00 14.72 -15.56
CA SER A 191 13.95 14.43 -16.63
C SER A 191 13.85 15.43 -17.77
N CYS A 192 12.64 15.81 -18.17
CA CYS A 192 12.43 16.79 -19.23
C CYS A 192 12.75 18.23 -18.78
N SER A 193 12.54 18.57 -17.50
CA SER A 193 12.84 19.91 -16.97
C SER A 193 14.33 20.20 -16.79
N ASN A 194 15.16 19.15 -16.65
CA ASN A 194 16.61 19.26 -16.43
C ASN A 194 17.43 19.05 -17.71
N HIS A 195 16.86 19.23 -18.91
CA HIS A 195 17.66 19.21 -20.12
C HIS A 195 18.58 20.42 -20.19
N ASP A 196 19.77 20.26 -19.62
CA ASP A 196 20.95 20.93 -20.12
C ASP A 196 21.14 20.50 -21.58
N ARG A 197 21.38 21.45 -22.48
CA ARG A 197 21.43 21.22 -23.94
C ARG A 197 22.53 20.23 -24.35
N ALA A 198 23.44 19.91 -23.43
CA ALA A 198 24.56 19.00 -23.60
C ALA A 198 24.28 17.56 -23.13
N ASP A 199 23.29 17.35 -22.26
CA ASP A 199 22.93 16.02 -21.78
C ASP A 199 21.91 15.41 -22.74
N ARG A 200 22.42 14.65 -23.71
CA ARG A 200 21.62 13.61 -24.38
C ARG A 200 20.92 12.84 -23.29
N CYS A 201 19.59 12.73 -23.39
CA CYS A 201 18.81 11.76 -22.61
C CYS A 201 19.58 10.44 -22.67
N PRO A 202 20.23 9.98 -21.58
CA PRO A 202 20.91 8.70 -21.63
C PRO A 202 19.81 7.68 -21.80
N ASP A 203 19.84 6.87 -22.85
CA ASP A 203 18.85 5.81 -23.09
C ASP A 203 18.71 4.95 -21.82
N TRP A 204 17.69 5.24 -21.02
CA TRP A 204 17.51 4.77 -19.64
C TRP A 204 16.42 3.69 -19.54
N TRP A 205 16.09 3.13 -20.71
CA TRP A 205 15.15 2.04 -20.92
C TRP A 205 15.84 0.68 -21.11
N GLU A 206 17.18 0.61 -21.07
CA GLU A 206 17.97 -0.64 -21.10
C GLU A 206 18.65 -0.95 -19.76
#